data_AF-A0A963JLH6-F1
#
_entry.id   AF-A0A963JLH6-F1
#
_cell.length_a   1.000
_cell.length_b   1.000
_cell.length_c   1.000
_cell.angle_alpha   90.00
_cell.angle_beta   90.00
_cell.angle_gamma   90.00
#
_symmetry.space_group_name_H-M   'P 1'
#
loop_
_entity.id
_entity.type
_entity.pdbx_description
1 polymer ?
#
loop_
_entity_poly.entity_id
_entity_poly.type
_entity_poly.pdbx_seq_one_letter_code
_entity_poly.pdbx_strand_id
1 'polypeptide(L)'
;FEQTMAACFGLHARRRPDRNHFNSTVHSAALARVLVDNLGFAQGPGAAGRKTVPEIVLRSPREVVVAFLRGHFDTDGCVSVPDRQVILVSKSLELLRTEQLLLLNLGIVCSVRPQRDGTHRLVITGSDLRLYAETIGFRLQAKQRALRQALDDARWFVKKHDRTVIERIEFDEGPVYDFSVENSHAYKASCFVNHNCYWHHTLLNTMYDDGWLTDGVMIEWLKSHTNVIAQPPVGHPAYSGLNPYALGFAMYSDIRRICERPTDEDRQWFPEIAGAPWLPTLDHAMRNYKDESFVGQFLSPRLMREMRLFAITDDEHDDELEVSAIHDEAGYRELREKLSAQYDLGTREPNIQVWNVALRGDRSLTLRHFQHRDRPLHDSAQEVLKHVARLWGFAVHLDSVDAAGEVTRRWSVPGPTS
;
A
#
# COMPACT_ATOMS: atom_id res chain seq x y z
N PHE A 1 0.97 -22.44 25.59
CA PHE A 1 1.49 -23.58 24.80
C PHE A 1 0.70 -24.84 25.09
N GLU A 2 0.82 -25.45 26.28
CA GLU A 2 0.20 -26.76 26.59
C GLU A 2 -1.32 -26.79 26.35
N GLN A 3 -2.04 -25.78 26.87
CA GLN A 3 -3.48 -25.62 26.63
C GLN A 3 -3.83 -25.50 25.13
N THR A 4 -3.00 -24.77 24.38
CA THR A 4 -3.18 -24.61 22.92
C THR A 4 -2.97 -25.93 22.19
N MET A 5 -1.97 -26.71 22.59
CA MET A 5 -1.70 -28.02 22.00
C MET A 5 -2.85 -29.00 22.27
N ALA A 6 -3.38 -29.00 23.49
CA ALA A 6 -4.53 -29.83 23.86
C ALA A 6 -5.81 -29.39 23.14
N ALA A 7 -6.15 -28.09 23.17
CA ALA A 7 -7.41 -27.59 22.64
C ALA A 7 -7.48 -27.58 21.10
N CYS A 8 -6.37 -27.23 20.42
CA CYS A 8 -6.37 -27.09 18.97
C CYS A 8 -5.97 -28.37 18.24
N PHE A 9 -5.16 -29.23 18.87
CA PHE A 9 -4.59 -30.41 18.20
C PHE A 9 -4.89 -31.72 18.91
N GLY A 10 -5.55 -31.70 20.09
CA GLY A 10 -5.76 -32.91 20.89
C GLY A 10 -4.46 -33.51 21.42
N LEU A 11 -3.37 -32.73 21.47
CA LEU A 11 -2.05 -33.23 21.82
C LEU A 11 -1.66 -32.85 23.25
N HIS A 12 -1.27 -33.85 24.03
CA HIS A 12 -0.76 -33.63 25.37
C HIS A 12 0.73 -33.29 25.35
N ALA A 13 1.07 -32.14 25.93
CA ALA A 13 2.45 -31.72 26.12
C ALA A 13 3.04 -32.38 27.38
N ARG A 14 4.29 -32.83 27.28
CA ARG A 14 5.09 -33.30 28.41
C ARG A 14 5.98 -32.17 28.89
N ARG A 15 5.71 -31.66 30.08
CA ARG A 15 6.55 -30.65 30.74
C ARG A 15 7.69 -31.33 31.51
N ARG A 16 8.91 -30.85 31.32
CA ARG A 16 10.10 -31.28 32.08
C ARG A 16 10.83 -30.04 32.63
N PRO A 17 11.26 -30.05 33.89
CA PRO A 17 12.14 -29.00 34.42
C PRO A 17 13.52 -29.10 33.77
N ASP A 18 14.12 -27.95 33.46
CA ASP A 18 15.51 -27.84 33.00
C ASP A 18 16.19 -26.63 33.66
N ARG A 19 17.12 -26.88 34.58
CA ARG A 19 17.83 -25.88 35.40
C ARG A 19 16.89 -24.80 35.97
N ASN A 20 16.76 -23.68 35.28
CA ASN A 20 15.99 -22.49 35.68
C ASN A 20 14.73 -22.24 34.82
N HIS A 21 14.35 -23.18 33.95
CA HIS A 21 13.18 -23.07 33.08
C HIS A 21 12.45 -24.42 32.94
N PHE A 22 11.33 -24.40 32.23
CA PHE A 22 10.57 -25.61 31.91
C PHE A 22 10.52 -25.79 30.40
N ASN A 23 10.79 -27.00 29.94
CA ASN A 23 10.64 -27.38 28.56
C ASN A 23 9.35 -28.18 28.41
N SER A 24 8.46 -27.71 27.53
CA SER A 24 7.21 -28.39 27.18
C SER A 24 7.35 -28.99 25.80
N THR A 25 7.20 -30.30 25.67
CA THR A 25 7.41 -31.02 24.41
C THR A 25 6.14 -31.76 23.99
N VAL A 26 5.81 -31.68 22.70
CA VAL A 26 4.75 -32.47 22.07
C VAL A 26 5.38 -33.36 21.00
N HIS A 27 4.96 -34.62 20.92
CA HIS A 27 5.40 -35.54 19.88
C HIS A 27 4.26 -35.79 18.89
N SER A 28 4.36 -35.21 17.70
CA SER A 28 3.42 -35.45 16.59
C SER A 28 4.12 -35.22 15.26
N ALA A 29 4.31 -36.30 14.49
CA ALA A 29 4.92 -36.22 13.16
C ALA A 29 4.04 -35.41 12.19
N ALA A 30 2.71 -35.53 12.31
CA ALA A 30 1.78 -34.76 11.50
C ALA A 30 1.88 -33.26 11.77
N LEU A 31 1.89 -32.85 13.05
CA LEU A 31 2.05 -31.44 13.40
C LEU A 31 3.43 -30.91 12.98
N ALA A 32 4.49 -31.69 13.17
CA ALA A 32 5.83 -31.30 12.76
C ALA A 32 5.90 -31.04 11.24
N ARG A 33 5.29 -31.90 10.41
CA ARG A 33 5.18 -31.68 8.95
C ARG A 33 4.41 -30.42 8.63
N VAL A 34 3.24 -30.21 9.24
CA VAL A 34 2.46 -28.97 9.02
C VAL A 34 3.27 -27.72 9.35
N LEU A 35 3.97 -27.69 10.49
CA LEU A 35 4.77 -26.53 10.89
C LEU A 35 5.92 -26.26 9.92
N VAL A 36 6.53 -27.30 9.36
CA VAL A 36 7.74 -27.18 8.54
C VAL A 36 7.39 -27.02 7.07
N ASP A 37 6.61 -27.95 6.54
CA ASP A 37 6.29 -28.06 5.13
C ASP A 37 5.25 -27.01 4.72
N ASN A 38 4.27 -26.71 5.59
CA ASN A 38 3.19 -25.76 5.26
C ASN A 38 3.45 -24.36 5.82
N LEU A 39 4.06 -24.24 7.00
CA LEU A 39 4.29 -22.94 7.65
C LEU A 39 5.75 -22.46 7.59
N GLY A 40 6.67 -23.25 7.02
CA GLY A 40 8.05 -22.83 6.79
C GLY A 40 8.89 -22.68 8.05
N PHE A 41 8.58 -23.37 9.15
CA PHE A 41 9.35 -23.26 10.38
C PHE A 41 10.77 -23.81 10.20
N ALA A 42 11.77 -22.97 10.46
CA ALA A 42 13.18 -23.33 10.35
C ALA A 42 13.57 -24.48 11.31
N GLN A 43 14.34 -25.45 10.79
CA GLN A 43 14.88 -26.58 11.55
C GLN A 43 16.40 -26.69 11.47
N GLY A 44 16.98 -27.44 12.40
CA GLY A 44 18.40 -27.78 12.43
C GLY A 44 19.31 -26.70 13.01
N PRO A 45 20.63 -26.90 12.93
CA PRO A 45 21.61 -25.92 13.39
C PRO A 45 21.37 -24.54 12.77
N GLY A 46 21.50 -23.49 13.59
CA GLY A 46 21.30 -22.10 13.15
C GLY A 46 19.84 -21.71 12.86
N ALA A 47 18.85 -22.58 13.13
CA ALA A 47 17.44 -22.28 12.87
C ALA A 47 16.96 -20.97 13.52
N ALA A 48 17.49 -20.60 14.70
CA ALA A 48 17.15 -19.36 15.38
C ALA A 48 17.40 -18.10 14.53
N GLY A 49 18.42 -18.10 13.66
CA GLY A 49 18.73 -16.99 12.76
C GLY A 49 17.95 -17.02 11.44
N ARG A 50 17.30 -18.15 11.12
CA ARG A 50 16.53 -18.36 9.88
C ARG A 50 15.01 -18.35 10.09
N LYS A 51 14.54 -18.02 11.29
CA LYS A 51 13.11 -17.87 11.55
C LYS A 51 12.56 -16.72 10.72
N THR A 52 11.35 -16.86 10.20
CA THR A 52 10.63 -15.80 9.50
C THR A 52 9.14 -15.87 9.84
N VAL A 53 8.35 -14.86 9.46
CA VAL A 53 6.90 -14.91 9.61
C VAL A 53 6.35 -15.79 8.47
N PRO A 54 5.52 -16.81 8.76
CA PRO A 54 4.92 -17.64 7.71
C PRO A 54 4.12 -16.81 6.71
N GLU A 55 4.29 -17.07 5.40
CA GLU A 55 3.62 -16.33 4.33
C GLU A 55 2.09 -16.34 4.47
N ILE A 56 1.53 -17.45 4.97
CA ILE A 56 0.09 -17.55 5.25
C ILE A 56 -0.38 -16.50 6.27
N VAL A 57 0.45 -16.16 7.27
CA VAL A 57 0.13 -15.12 8.26
C VAL A 57 0.13 -13.75 7.59
N LEU A 58 1.08 -13.49 6.68
CA LEU A 58 1.17 -12.22 5.94
C LEU A 58 -0.06 -11.95 5.07
N ARG A 59 -0.69 -13.01 4.56
CA ARG A 59 -1.92 -12.95 3.75
C ARG A 59 -3.20 -13.14 4.56
N SER A 60 -3.09 -13.32 5.87
CA SER A 60 -4.25 -13.58 6.71
C SER A 60 -4.95 -12.28 7.14
N PRO A 61 -6.25 -12.35 7.48
CA PRO A 61 -6.97 -11.22 8.05
C PRO A 61 -6.28 -10.65 9.31
N ARG A 62 -6.57 -9.37 9.58
CA ARG A 62 -6.02 -8.61 10.72
C ARG A 62 -6.02 -9.38 12.04
N GLU A 63 -7.10 -10.10 12.34
CA GLU A 63 -7.26 -10.84 13.59
C GLU A 63 -6.23 -11.97 13.76
N VAL A 64 -5.90 -12.67 12.67
CA VAL A 64 -4.90 -13.74 12.67
C VAL A 64 -3.50 -13.16 12.84
N VAL A 65 -3.19 -12.06 12.15
CA VAL A 65 -1.93 -11.33 12.31
C VAL A 65 -1.74 -10.87 13.76
N VAL A 66 -2.77 -10.27 14.34
CA VAL A 66 -2.77 -9.84 15.74
C VAL A 66 -2.60 -11.03 16.69
N ALA A 67 -3.24 -12.17 16.42
CA ALA A 67 -3.08 -13.38 17.23
C ALA A 67 -1.68 -13.97 17.15
N PHE A 68 -1.05 -13.96 15.96
CA PHE A 68 0.33 -14.38 15.74
C PHE A 68 1.30 -13.48 16.53
N LEU A 69 1.24 -12.16 16.32
CA LEU A 69 2.08 -11.20 17.02
C LEU A 69 1.92 -11.33 18.53
N ARG A 70 0.68 -11.36 19.03
CA ARG A 70 0.39 -11.56 20.46
C ARG A 70 1.03 -12.84 21.00
N GLY A 71 0.93 -13.94 20.27
CA GLY A 71 1.55 -15.22 20.64
C GLY A 71 3.06 -15.13 20.75
N HIS A 72 3.73 -14.50 19.79
CA HIS A 72 5.18 -14.36 19.80
C HIS A 72 5.67 -13.38 20.88
N PHE A 73 5.00 -12.24 21.07
CA PHE A 73 5.32 -11.32 22.17
C PHE A 73 5.04 -11.94 23.55
N ASP A 74 4.03 -12.79 23.69
CA ASP A 74 3.80 -13.55 24.92
C ASP A 74 4.94 -14.52 25.24
N THR A 75 5.62 -15.10 24.25
CA THR A 75 6.76 -15.99 24.53
C THR A 75 8.05 -15.21 24.70
N ASP A 76 8.41 -14.39 23.72
CA ASP A 76 9.77 -13.86 23.56
C ASP A 76 9.83 -12.35 23.88
N GLY A 77 8.67 -11.69 23.99
CA GLY A 77 8.58 -10.27 24.33
C GLY A 77 8.81 -9.98 25.81
N CYS A 78 9.23 -8.77 26.13
CA CYS A 78 9.41 -8.27 27.49
C CYS A 78 8.83 -6.86 27.62
N VAL A 79 8.37 -6.50 28.81
CA VAL A 79 7.94 -5.14 29.14
C VAL A 79 8.99 -4.55 30.10
N SER A 80 9.63 -3.46 29.70
CA SER A 80 10.39 -2.63 30.64
C SER A 80 9.45 -1.53 31.15
N VAL A 81 9.07 -1.64 32.42
CA VAL A 81 8.25 -0.62 33.11
C VAL A 81 9.03 0.69 33.27
N PRO A 82 10.28 0.71 33.76
CA PRO A 82 11.02 1.95 33.97
C PRO A 82 11.23 2.75 32.68
N ASP A 83 11.55 2.05 31.58
CA ASP A 83 11.80 2.69 30.28
C ASP A 83 10.53 2.83 29.44
N ARG A 84 9.39 2.35 29.94
CA ARG A 84 8.07 2.39 29.28
C ARG A 84 8.15 1.88 27.83
N GLN A 85 8.54 0.62 27.69
CA GLN A 85 8.71 0.00 26.38
C GLN A 85 8.34 -1.49 26.38
N VAL A 86 7.86 -1.95 25.23
CA VAL A 86 7.74 -3.37 24.88
C VAL A 86 8.90 -3.72 23.97
N ILE A 87 9.56 -4.83 24.26
CA ILE A 87 10.81 -5.25 23.62
C ILE A 87 10.63 -6.67 23.11
N LEU A 88 11.15 -6.96 21.93
CA LEU A 88 11.30 -8.31 21.40
C LEU A 88 12.75 -8.49 20.92
N VAL A 89 13.38 -9.63 21.24
CA VAL A 89 14.77 -9.92 20.85
C VAL A 89 14.83 -11.19 20.03
N SER A 90 15.54 -11.17 18.91
CA SER A 90 15.69 -12.34 18.03
C SER A 90 17.08 -12.37 17.37
N LYS A 91 17.54 -13.58 17.04
CA LYS A 91 18.71 -13.78 16.16
C LYS A 91 18.39 -13.60 14.68
N SER A 92 17.11 -13.65 14.30
CA SER A 92 16.68 -13.43 12.92
C SER A 92 16.30 -11.96 12.71
N LEU A 93 17.08 -11.25 11.90
CA LEU A 93 16.76 -9.88 11.48
C LEU A 93 15.52 -9.86 10.58
N GLU A 94 15.40 -10.85 9.70
CA GLU A 94 14.29 -10.98 8.76
C GLU A 94 12.95 -11.10 9.49
N LEU A 95 12.90 -11.90 10.57
CA LEU A 95 11.72 -12.02 11.43
C LEU A 95 11.32 -10.65 11.99
N LEU A 96 12.25 -9.94 12.64
CA LEU A 96 11.94 -8.65 13.27
C LEU A 96 11.58 -7.56 12.25
N ARG A 97 12.20 -7.55 11.07
CA ARG A 97 11.84 -6.63 9.98
C ARG A 97 10.42 -6.91 9.46
N THR A 98 10.08 -8.17 9.29
CA THR A 98 8.73 -8.56 8.86
C THR A 98 7.68 -8.22 9.92
N GLU A 99 7.98 -8.45 11.20
CA GLU A 99 7.08 -8.05 12.30
C GLU A 99 6.96 -6.54 12.46
N GLN A 100 8.02 -5.78 12.21
CA GLN A 100 7.98 -4.32 12.15
C GLN A 100 6.99 -3.84 11.08
N LEU A 101 6.96 -4.47 9.90
CA LEU A 101 5.98 -4.15 8.84
C LEU A 101 4.55 -4.50 9.27
N LEU A 102 4.34 -5.64 9.92
CA LEU A 102 3.02 -6.02 10.44
C LEU A 102 2.53 -5.06 11.52
N LEU A 103 3.40 -4.65 12.44
CA LEU A 103 3.10 -3.64 13.45
C LEU A 103 2.76 -2.29 12.81
N LEU A 104 3.51 -1.87 11.79
CA LEU A 104 3.26 -0.66 11.04
C LEU A 104 1.90 -0.66 10.33
N ASN A 105 1.50 -1.80 9.75
CA ASN A 105 0.17 -1.98 9.15
C ASN A 105 -0.97 -1.86 10.18
N LEU A 106 -0.67 -2.10 11.45
CA LEU A 106 -1.59 -1.88 12.58
C LEU A 106 -1.48 -0.45 13.16
N GLY A 107 -0.66 0.41 12.55
CA GLY A 107 -0.40 1.78 13.00
C GLY A 107 0.65 1.92 14.10
N ILE A 108 1.26 0.81 14.55
CA ILE A 108 2.24 0.77 15.63
C ILE A 108 3.63 0.93 15.04
N VAL A 109 4.28 2.06 15.33
CA VAL A 109 5.66 2.31 14.91
C VAL A 109 6.62 1.73 15.94
N CYS A 110 7.64 1.02 15.47
CA CYS A 110 8.68 0.43 16.31
C CYS A 110 10.05 0.55 15.65
N SER A 111 11.12 0.49 16.45
CA SER A 111 12.51 0.51 15.94
C SER A 111 13.16 -0.85 16.10
N VAL A 112 13.94 -1.29 15.11
CA VAL A 112 14.79 -2.48 15.20
C VAL A 112 16.25 -2.04 15.27
N ARG A 113 17.00 -2.53 16.27
CA ARG A 113 18.39 -2.15 16.52
C ARG A 113 19.28 -3.39 16.72
N PRO A 114 20.51 -3.41 16.19
CA PRO A 114 21.45 -4.48 16.47
C PRO A 114 21.96 -4.44 17.91
N GLN A 115 22.32 -5.60 18.47
CA GLN A 115 22.93 -5.77 19.79
C GLN A 115 24.33 -6.38 19.67
N ARG A 116 25.16 -6.21 20.73
CA ARG A 116 26.56 -6.66 20.76
C ARG A 116 26.72 -8.19 20.70
N ASP A 117 25.69 -8.94 21.10
CA ASP A 117 25.69 -10.40 21.14
C ASP A 117 25.27 -11.06 19.80
N GLY A 118 25.17 -10.26 18.73
CA GLY A 118 24.73 -10.73 17.42
C GLY A 118 23.21 -10.94 17.31
N THR A 119 22.44 -10.51 18.31
CA THR A 119 20.98 -10.46 18.23
C THR A 119 20.50 -9.08 17.79
N HIS A 120 19.21 -8.97 17.54
CA HIS A 120 18.54 -7.72 17.19
C HIS A 120 17.36 -7.51 18.13
N ARG A 121 17.07 -6.24 18.40
CA ARG A 121 16.05 -5.81 19.36
C ARG A 121 15.04 -4.92 18.67
N LEU A 122 13.78 -5.36 18.65
CA LEU A 122 12.63 -4.55 18.29
C LEU A 122 12.08 -3.85 19.55
N VAL A 123 11.81 -2.55 19.45
CA VAL A 123 11.35 -1.71 20.57
C VAL A 123 10.13 -0.90 20.16
N ILE A 124 9.08 -1.00 20.97
CA ILE A 124 7.86 -0.18 20.94
C ILE A 124 7.86 0.69 22.19
N THR A 125 7.73 2.01 22.05
CA THR A 125 7.77 2.95 23.17
C THR A 125 6.87 4.17 22.89
N GLY A 126 6.84 5.13 23.81
CA GLY A 126 6.10 6.38 23.62
C GLY A 126 4.59 6.17 23.47
N SER A 127 3.98 6.89 22.53
CA SER A 127 2.54 6.80 22.25
C SER A 127 2.15 5.46 21.61
N ASP A 128 3.04 4.83 20.85
CA ASP A 128 2.81 3.54 20.19
C ASP A 128 2.65 2.37 21.18
N LEU A 129 3.17 2.52 22.41
CA LEU A 129 2.98 1.54 23.48
C LEU A 129 1.49 1.36 23.84
N ARG A 130 0.71 2.46 23.80
CA ARG A 130 -0.73 2.42 24.05
C ARG A 130 -1.47 1.73 22.92
N LEU A 131 -1.13 2.05 21.67
CA LEU A 131 -1.71 1.41 20.50
C LEU A 131 -1.41 -0.09 20.47
N TYR A 132 -0.21 -0.49 20.88
CA TYR A 132 0.13 -1.90 21.10
C TYR A 132 -0.75 -2.54 22.16
N ALA A 133 -0.96 -1.88 23.32
CA ALA A 133 -1.78 -2.42 24.40
C ALA A 133 -3.26 -2.59 23.99
N GLU A 134 -3.81 -1.64 23.23
CA GLU A 134 -5.20 -1.65 22.76
C GLU A 134 -5.42 -2.65 21.61
N THR A 135 -4.44 -2.78 20.70
CA THR A 135 -4.59 -3.59 19.48
C THR A 135 -4.13 -5.03 19.67
N ILE A 136 -2.95 -5.22 20.28
CA ILE A 136 -2.29 -6.53 20.41
C ILE A 136 -2.32 -6.95 21.88
N GLY A 137 -1.60 -6.23 22.75
CA GLY A 137 -1.48 -6.58 24.16
C GLY A 137 -0.86 -7.96 24.40
N PHE A 138 -0.90 -8.40 25.66
CA PHE A 138 -0.41 -9.72 26.09
C PHE A 138 -1.56 -10.61 26.55
N ARG A 139 -1.42 -11.94 26.49
CA ARG A 139 -2.32 -12.87 27.21
C ARG A 139 -1.76 -13.21 28.59
N LEU A 140 -0.44 -13.21 28.75
CA LEU A 140 0.17 -13.55 30.04
C LEU A 140 -0.10 -12.46 31.08
N GLN A 141 -0.76 -12.83 32.17
CA GLN A 141 -1.20 -11.92 33.24
C GLN A 141 -0.05 -11.08 33.82
N ALA A 142 1.14 -11.65 33.99
CA ALA A 142 2.31 -10.91 34.47
C ALA A 142 2.72 -9.79 33.51
N LYS A 143 2.73 -10.05 32.20
CA LYS A 143 3.05 -9.06 31.17
C LYS A 143 1.94 -8.02 31.00
N GLN A 144 0.67 -8.43 31.12
CA GLN A 144 -0.45 -7.48 31.15
C GLN A 144 -0.32 -6.47 32.30
N ARG A 145 0.02 -6.93 33.51
CA ARG A 145 0.23 -6.04 34.66
C ARG A 145 1.40 -5.09 34.44
N ALA A 146 2.53 -5.60 33.97
CA ALA A 146 3.70 -4.78 33.65
C ALA A 146 3.38 -3.73 32.57
N LEU A 147 2.63 -4.11 31.52
CA LEU A 147 2.23 -3.20 30.45
C LEU A 147 1.30 -2.09 30.95
N ARG A 148 0.33 -2.42 31.81
CA ARG A 148 -0.53 -1.40 32.45
C ARG A 148 0.28 -0.44 33.30
N GLN A 149 1.17 -0.95 34.16
CA GLN A 149 2.03 -0.11 34.97
C GLN A 149 2.90 0.84 34.12
N ALA A 150 3.47 0.34 33.02
CA ALA A 150 4.25 1.16 32.08
C ALA A 150 3.43 2.27 31.39
N LEU A 151 2.12 2.09 31.26
CA LEU A 151 1.19 3.08 30.70
C LEU A 151 0.69 4.07 31.75
N ASP A 152 0.45 3.63 32.99
CA ASP A 152 -0.07 4.47 34.08
C ASP A 152 0.97 5.48 34.57
N ASP A 153 2.27 5.13 34.51
CA ASP A 153 3.39 6.02 34.87
C ASP A 153 3.65 7.14 33.82
N ALA A 154 2.74 7.30 32.84
CA ALA A 154 2.83 8.30 31.78
C ALA A 154 2.47 9.72 32.25
N ARG A 155 3.46 10.51 32.67
CA ARG A 155 3.21 11.90 33.12
C ARG A 155 2.80 12.87 32.01
N TRP A 156 3.21 12.67 30.75
CA TRP A 156 2.89 13.55 29.63
C TRP A 156 2.88 12.78 28.31
N PHE A 157 1.84 12.94 27.49
CA PHE A 157 1.78 12.40 26.14
C PHE A 157 2.22 13.47 25.15
N VAL A 158 3.39 13.28 24.53
CA VAL A 158 3.76 14.06 23.34
C VAL A 158 2.86 13.58 22.20
N LYS A 159 2.03 14.48 21.66
CA LYS A 159 1.31 14.23 20.40
C LYS A 159 2.35 13.82 19.34
N LYS A 160 2.15 12.64 18.75
CA LYS A 160 2.99 12.13 17.66
C LYS A 160 2.94 13.16 16.53
N HIS A 161 4.11 13.65 16.11
CA HIS A 161 4.24 14.32 14.83
C HIS A 161 4.57 13.24 13.81
N ASP A 162 3.94 13.25 12.64
CA ASP A 162 4.19 12.28 11.55
C ASP A 162 5.57 12.49 10.88
N ARG A 163 6.50 13.13 11.58
CA ARG A 163 7.83 13.52 11.11
C ARG A 163 8.88 12.80 11.95
N THR A 164 9.82 12.14 11.29
CA THR A 164 11.02 11.56 11.93
C THR A 164 12.26 12.36 11.52
N VAL A 165 13.31 12.33 12.34
CA VAL A 165 14.60 12.96 12.02
C VAL A 165 15.48 11.93 11.33
N ILE A 166 16.14 12.32 10.24
CA ILE A 166 17.13 11.49 9.56
C ILE A 166 18.41 11.47 10.41
N GLU A 167 18.76 10.30 10.95
CA GLU A 167 19.96 10.14 11.79
C GLU A 167 21.24 10.02 10.95
N ARG A 168 21.16 9.33 9.82
CA ARG A 168 22.29 9.08 8.92
C ARG A 168 21.78 8.81 7.51
N ILE A 169 22.55 9.24 6.51
CA ILE A 169 22.36 8.91 5.10
C ILE A 169 23.61 8.13 4.66
N GLU A 170 23.40 6.98 4.02
CA GLU A 170 24.45 6.13 3.45
C GLU A 170 24.16 5.95 1.96
N PHE A 171 25.22 5.92 1.14
CA PHE A 171 25.12 5.83 -0.32
C PHE A 171 25.53 4.42 -0.79
N ASP A 172 24.77 3.82 -1.70
CA ASP A 172 25.02 2.49 -2.27
C ASP A 172 24.47 2.42 -3.72
N GLU A 173 25.03 1.52 -4.54
CA GLU A 173 24.60 1.29 -5.93
C GLU A 173 23.97 -0.11 -6.08
N GLY A 174 22.76 -0.18 -6.63
CA GLY A 174 22.07 -1.45 -6.82
C GLY A 174 20.82 -1.36 -7.70
N PRO A 175 20.26 -2.52 -8.13
CA PRO A 175 19.02 -2.54 -8.88
C PRO A 175 17.87 -1.94 -8.08
N VAL A 176 17.16 -0.99 -8.68
CA VAL A 176 16.01 -0.30 -8.09
C VAL A 176 14.70 -0.89 -8.61
N TYR A 177 13.70 -0.97 -7.73
CA TYR A 177 12.37 -1.46 -8.04
C TYR A 177 11.35 -0.41 -7.59
N ASP A 178 10.33 -0.18 -8.41
CA ASP A 178 9.24 0.75 -8.12
C ASP A 178 7.89 0.06 -8.30
N PHE A 179 6.87 0.54 -7.59
CA PHE A 179 5.50 0.01 -7.66
C PHE A 179 4.50 1.16 -7.70
N SER A 180 3.56 1.10 -8.63
CA SER A 180 2.39 1.98 -8.62
C SER A 180 1.33 1.39 -7.69
N VAL A 181 0.97 2.12 -6.63
CA VAL A 181 -0.10 1.72 -5.71
C VAL A 181 -1.38 2.43 -6.10
N GLU A 182 -2.39 1.62 -6.41
CA GLU A 182 -3.74 2.05 -6.74
C GLU A 182 -4.37 2.79 -5.55
N ASN A 183 -5.12 3.87 -5.82
CA ASN A 183 -5.86 4.72 -4.88
C ASN A 183 -5.10 5.74 -4.03
N SER A 184 -3.81 5.52 -3.72
CA SER A 184 -3.07 6.42 -2.83
C SER A 184 -1.86 7.10 -3.46
N HIS A 185 -1.34 6.58 -4.57
CA HIS A 185 -0.07 7.00 -5.18
C HIS A 185 1.11 7.11 -4.18
N ALA A 186 0.96 6.47 -3.02
CA ALA A 186 1.83 6.54 -1.88
C ALA A 186 1.85 5.16 -1.24
N TYR A 187 3.05 4.62 -1.07
CA TYR A 187 3.28 3.33 -0.45
C TYR A 187 4.13 3.48 0.79
N LYS A 188 3.91 2.59 1.77
CA LYS A 188 4.73 2.50 2.97
C LYS A 188 5.85 1.51 2.70
N ALA A 189 7.06 2.01 2.50
CA ALA A 189 8.27 1.19 2.49
C ALA A 189 9.10 1.52 3.72
N SER A 190 9.46 0.50 4.50
CA SER A 190 10.39 0.62 5.63
C SER A 190 10.05 1.77 6.61
N CYS A 191 8.75 2.00 6.86
CA CYS A 191 8.22 3.06 7.74
C CYS A 191 8.23 4.50 7.18
N PHE A 192 8.50 4.72 5.88
CA PHE A 192 8.38 6.03 5.22
C PHE A 192 7.16 6.08 4.29
N VAL A 193 6.51 7.24 4.22
CA VAL A 193 5.49 7.55 3.19
C VAL A 193 6.23 8.16 2.01
N ASN A 194 6.24 7.48 0.86
CA ASN A 194 6.90 7.97 -0.33
C ASN A 194 5.91 8.71 -1.25
N HIS A 195 6.24 9.94 -1.69
CA HIS A 195 5.48 10.73 -2.66
C HIS A 195 6.37 11.06 -3.86
N ASN A 196 6.18 10.31 -4.95
CA ASN A 196 7.06 10.31 -6.11
C ASN A 196 6.69 11.45 -7.08
N CYS A 197 7.39 12.59 -6.99
CA CYS A 197 8.00 13.36 -8.10
C CYS A 197 8.17 14.86 -7.77
N TYR A 198 7.09 15.58 -7.40
CA TYR A 198 7.15 17.04 -7.20
C TYR A 198 7.96 17.47 -5.96
N TRP A 199 7.69 16.86 -4.81
CA TRP A 199 8.43 17.16 -3.57
C TRP A 199 9.86 16.70 -3.64
N HIS A 200 10.11 15.54 -4.26
CA HIS A 200 11.45 15.03 -4.46
C HIS A 200 12.29 15.98 -5.33
N HIS A 201 11.72 16.46 -6.44
CA HIS A 201 12.33 17.49 -7.28
C HIS A 201 12.57 18.79 -6.53
N THR A 202 11.57 19.28 -5.80
CA THR A 202 11.68 20.56 -5.08
C THR A 202 12.77 20.50 -4.02
N LEU A 203 12.77 19.46 -3.19
CA LEU A 203 13.73 19.30 -2.10
C LEU A 203 15.16 19.14 -2.61
N LEU A 204 15.38 18.30 -3.63
CA LEU A 204 16.73 18.10 -4.16
C LEU A 204 17.29 19.33 -4.86
N ASN A 205 16.48 20.04 -5.65
CA ASN A 205 16.93 21.32 -6.20
C ASN A 205 17.22 22.34 -5.09
N THR A 206 16.37 22.45 -4.06
CA THR A 206 16.65 23.35 -2.93
C THR A 206 17.93 22.97 -2.19
N MET A 207 18.15 21.67 -1.92
CA MET A 207 19.38 21.21 -1.28
C MET A 207 20.62 21.47 -2.14
N TYR A 208 20.51 21.40 -3.45
CA TYR A 208 21.58 21.76 -4.37
C TYR A 208 21.84 23.27 -4.38
N ASP A 209 20.79 24.09 -4.47
CA ASP A 209 20.87 25.55 -4.43
C ASP A 209 21.50 26.03 -3.09
N ASP A 210 21.20 25.34 -2.00
CA ASP A 210 21.75 25.58 -0.66
C ASP A 210 23.18 25.02 -0.47
N GLY A 211 23.74 24.34 -1.48
CA GLY A 211 25.12 23.83 -1.49
C GLY A 211 25.33 22.50 -0.75
N TRP A 212 24.26 21.79 -0.41
CA TRP A 212 24.33 20.47 0.26
C TRP A 212 24.57 19.30 -0.70
N LEU A 213 24.33 19.49 -2.00
CA LEU A 213 24.49 18.45 -3.03
C LEU A 213 25.55 18.83 -4.05
N THR A 214 26.20 17.83 -4.64
CA THR A 214 27.19 18.01 -5.71
C THR A 214 26.55 17.89 -7.09
N ASP A 215 27.20 18.48 -8.10
CA ASP A 215 26.78 18.42 -9.50
C ASP A 215 26.59 16.98 -10.00
N GLY A 216 27.44 16.05 -9.54
CA GLY A 216 27.35 14.63 -9.90
C GLY A 216 26.02 14.00 -9.46
N VAL A 217 25.63 14.25 -8.20
CA VAL A 217 24.35 13.77 -7.65
C VAL A 217 23.18 14.40 -8.41
N MET A 218 23.28 15.68 -8.78
CA MET A 218 22.24 16.35 -9.55
C MET A 218 22.08 15.78 -10.96
N ILE A 219 23.17 15.47 -11.65
CA ILE A 219 23.11 14.89 -13.01
C ILE A 219 22.44 13.50 -12.98
N GLU A 220 22.80 12.66 -12.01
CA GLU A 220 22.21 11.33 -11.84
C GLU A 220 20.73 11.41 -11.49
N TRP A 221 20.39 12.29 -10.56
CA TRP A 221 19.01 12.50 -10.16
C TRP A 221 18.17 13.06 -11.32
N LEU A 222 18.65 14.09 -12.03
CA LEU A 222 17.94 14.68 -13.18
C LEU A 222 17.66 13.64 -14.26
N LYS A 223 18.61 12.73 -14.52
CA LYS A 223 18.41 11.62 -15.45
C LYS A 223 17.29 10.69 -15.01
N SER A 224 17.28 10.30 -13.73
CA SER A 224 16.24 9.43 -13.16
C SER A 224 14.86 10.11 -13.19
N HIS A 225 14.78 11.35 -12.71
CA HIS A 225 13.56 12.14 -12.66
C HIS A 225 12.94 12.32 -14.05
N THR A 226 13.76 12.72 -15.04
CA THR A 226 13.30 12.95 -16.42
C THR A 226 12.73 11.69 -17.05
N ASN A 227 13.28 10.50 -16.74
CA ASN A 227 12.74 9.24 -17.23
C ASN A 227 11.35 8.92 -16.66
N VAL A 228 11.11 9.26 -15.38
CA VAL A 228 9.82 9.00 -14.71
C VAL A 228 8.72 9.91 -15.22
N ILE A 229 9.02 11.20 -15.40
CA ILE A 229 8.04 12.20 -15.88
C ILE A 229 8.03 12.35 -17.41
N ALA A 230 8.71 11.46 -18.14
CA ALA A 230 8.72 11.51 -19.60
C ALA A 230 7.30 11.29 -20.14
N GLN A 231 6.82 12.24 -20.94
CA GLN A 231 5.58 12.14 -21.71
C GLN A 231 5.94 12.12 -23.20
N PRO A 232 5.89 10.95 -23.87
CA PRO A 232 6.05 10.89 -25.32
C PRO A 232 4.93 11.70 -26.01
N PRO A 233 5.20 12.35 -27.16
CA PRO A 233 4.16 12.96 -27.96
C PRO A 233 3.26 11.88 -28.59
N VAL A 234 2.01 12.23 -28.89
CA VAL A 234 0.96 11.30 -29.36
C VAL A 234 1.38 10.46 -30.59
N GLY A 235 2.24 10.99 -31.47
CA GLY A 235 2.76 10.28 -32.64
C GLY A 235 3.97 9.37 -32.40
N HIS A 236 4.47 9.28 -31.17
CA HIS A 236 5.65 8.47 -30.85
C HIS A 236 5.28 6.99 -30.65
N PRO A 237 6.07 6.02 -31.15
CA PRO A 237 5.77 4.58 -30.99
C PRO A 237 5.63 4.10 -29.53
N ALA A 238 6.25 4.82 -28.60
CA ALA A 238 6.18 4.55 -27.16
C ALA A 238 5.03 5.27 -26.44
N TYR A 239 4.15 5.98 -27.16
CA TYR A 239 2.98 6.62 -26.57
C TYR A 239 1.91 5.56 -26.26
N SER A 240 1.58 5.42 -24.97
CA SER A 240 0.56 4.49 -24.48
C SER A 240 -0.54 5.19 -23.65
N GLY A 241 -0.65 6.52 -23.81
CA GLY A 241 -1.57 7.36 -23.05
C GLY A 241 -0.86 8.46 -22.26
N LEU A 242 -1.63 9.14 -21.42
CA LEU A 242 -1.14 10.21 -20.55
C LEU A 242 -0.42 9.61 -19.33
N ASN A 243 0.84 9.99 -19.13
CA ASN A 243 1.63 9.60 -17.97
C ASN A 243 1.12 10.36 -16.73
N PRO A 244 0.56 9.65 -15.73
CA PRO A 244 0.01 10.29 -14.53
C PRO A 244 1.07 11.03 -13.70
N TYR A 245 2.33 10.57 -13.72
CA TYR A 245 3.43 11.26 -13.03
C TYR A 245 3.81 12.56 -13.74
N ALA A 246 3.81 12.56 -15.07
CA ALA A 246 4.05 13.76 -15.86
C ALA A 246 2.95 14.81 -15.64
N LEU A 247 1.67 14.38 -15.70
CA LEU A 247 0.53 15.25 -15.43
C LEU A 247 0.56 15.80 -14.00
N GLY A 248 0.72 14.95 -13.00
CA GLY A 248 0.75 15.35 -11.60
C GLY A 248 1.88 16.34 -11.32
N PHE A 249 3.10 16.05 -11.79
CA PHE A 249 4.25 16.95 -11.66
C PHE A 249 3.99 18.32 -12.29
N ALA A 250 3.43 18.33 -13.51
CA ALA A 250 3.12 19.56 -14.21
C ALA A 250 2.02 20.36 -13.50
N MET A 251 0.99 19.71 -12.97
CA MET A 251 -0.07 20.35 -12.19
C MET A 251 0.47 20.99 -10.90
N TYR A 252 1.28 20.27 -10.11
CA TYR A 252 1.88 20.83 -8.89
C TYR A 252 2.80 22.02 -9.20
N SER A 253 3.58 21.92 -10.27
CA SER A 253 4.44 23.00 -10.75
C SER A 253 3.62 24.21 -11.22
N ASP A 254 2.49 23.97 -11.89
CA ASP A 254 1.62 25.02 -12.39
C ASP A 254 0.84 25.71 -11.25
N ILE A 255 0.38 24.99 -10.23
CA ILE A 255 -0.22 25.61 -9.02
C ILE A 255 0.80 26.52 -8.34
N ARG A 256 2.04 26.07 -8.14
CA ARG A 256 3.10 26.92 -7.60
C ARG A 256 3.31 28.17 -8.45
N ARG A 257 3.33 28.01 -9.78
CA ARG A 257 3.45 29.13 -10.71
C ARG A 257 2.24 30.08 -10.62
N ILE A 258 1.01 29.59 -10.51
CA ILE A 258 -0.20 30.41 -10.35
C ILE A 258 -0.10 31.25 -9.07
N CYS A 259 0.41 30.65 -8.00
CA CYS A 259 0.66 31.35 -6.74
C CYS A 259 1.75 32.43 -6.85
N GLU A 260 2.89 32.11 -7.48
CA GLU A 260 4.05 33.01 -7.52
C GLU A 260 4.00 34.05 -8.66
N ARG A 261 3.47 33.67 -9.83
CA ARG A 261 3.46 34.43 -11.09
C ARG A 261 2.13 34.23 -11.85
N PRO A 262 1.00 34.72 -11.30
CA PRO A 262 -0.31 34.59 -11.93
C PRO A 262 -0.43 35.46 -13.20
N THR A 263 -1.01 34.88 -14.24
CA THR A 263 -1.51 35.57 -15.44
C THR A 263 -2.96 36.00 -15.25
N ASP A 264 -3.50 36.81 -16.17
CA ASP A 264 -4.91 37.23 -16.11
C ASP A 264 -5.88 36.04 -16.29
N GLU A 265 -5.51 35.04 -17.10
CA GLU A 265 -6.26 33.79 -17.23
C GLU A 265 -6.28 33.01 -15.90
N ASP A 266 -5.15 32.96 -15.19
CA ASP A 266 -5.10 32.28 -13.87
C ASP A 266 -5.96 32.99 -12.83
N ARG A 267 -6.04 34.33 -12.87
CA ARG A 267 -6.91 35.10 -11.97
C ARG A 267 -8.38 34.84 -12.21
N GLN A 268 -8.77 34.57 -13.47
CA GLN A 268 -10.14 34.23 -13.83
C GLN A 268 -10.50 32.81 -13.40
N TRP A 269 -9.59 31.86 -13.64
CA TRP A 269 -9.84 30.43 -13.36
C TRP A 269 -9.58 30.02 -11.92
N PHE A 270 -8.67 30.70 -11.23
CA PHE A 270 -8.20 30.35 -9.89
C PHE A 270 -8.11 31.57 -8.97
N PRO A 271 -9.22 32.31 -8.75
CA PRO A 271 -9.20 33.58 -8.02
C PRO A 271 -8.72 33.42 -6.56
N GLU A 272 -8.91 32.25 -5.96
CA GLU A 272 -8.55 31.98 -4.55
C GLU A 272 -7.05 31.72 -4.36
N ILE A 273 -6.34 31.24 -5.39
CA ILE A 273 -4.93 30.83 -5.26
C ILE A 273 -3.98 31.69 -6.09
N ALA A 274 -4.48 32.44 -7.07
CA ALA A 274 -3.68 33.37 -7.87
C ALA A 274 -3.07 34.46 -6.98
N GLY A 275 -1.76 34.43 -6.80
CA GLY A 275 -1.04 35.35 -5.90
C GLY A 275 -1.05 34.94 -4.42
N ALA A 276 -1.64 33.79 -4.06
CA ALA A 276 -1.61 33.27 -2.70
C ALA A 276 -0.26 32.58 -2.38
N PRO A 277 0.08 32.35 -1.11
CA PRO A 277 1.27 31.57 -0.74
C PRO A 277 1.19 30.14 -1.30
N TRP A 278 2.18 29.74 -2.12
CA TRP A 278 2.15 28.45 -2.83
C TRP A 278 2.19 27.24 -1.89
N LEU A 279 2.97 27.31 -0.80
CA LEU A 279 3.15 26.19 0.10
C LEU A 279 1.87 25.81 0.87
N PRO A 280 1.15 26.74 1.53
CA PRO A 280 -0.18 26.49 2.08
C PRO A 280 -1.21 26.04 1.04
N THR A 281 -1.15 26.60 -0.16
CA THR A 281 -2.06 26.23 -1.26
C THR A 281 -1.88 24.76 -1.66
N LEU A 282 -0.63 24.32 -1.83
CA LEU A 282 -0.34 22.92 -2.13
C LEU A 282 -0.67 21.98 -0.98
N ASP A 283 -0.37 22.35 0.27
CA ASP A 283 -0.76 21.55 1.44
C ASP A 283 -2.28 21.38 1.54
N HIS A 284 -3.05 22.44 1.25
CA HIS A 284 -4.51 22.36 1.18
C HIS A 284 -4.99 21.44 0.05
N ALA A 285 -4.43 21.58 -1.16
CA ALA A 285 -4.82 20.76 -2.31
C ALA A 285 -4.55 19.27 -2.03
N MET A 286 -3.38 18.94 -1.49
CA MET A 286 -2.98 17.56 -1.15
C MET A 286 -3.84 16.93 -0.04
N ARG A 287 -4.32 17.71 0.92
CA ARG A 287 -5.10 17.21 2.06
C ARG A 287 -6.56 16.95 1.72
N ASN A 288 -7.13 17.76 0.84
CA ASN A 288 -8.58 17.86 0.68
C ASN A 288 -9.09 17.30 -0.64
N TYR A 289 -8.21 17.03 -1.62
CA TYR A 289 -8.60 16.58 -2.95
C TYR A 289 -7.92 15.24 -3.28
N LYS A 290 -8.73 14.27 -3.73
CA LYS A 290 -8.29 13.01 -4.36
C LYS A 290 -8.02 13.22 -5.85
N ASP A 291 -7.41 12.27 -6.54
CA ASP A 291 -6.93 12.41 -7.92
C ASP A 291 -7.99 12.96 -8.88
N GLU A 292 -9.23 12.43 -8.86
CA GLU A 292 -10.29 12.92 -9.75
C GLU A 292 -10.64 14.38 -9.46
N SER A 293 -10.86 14.68 -8.19
CA SER A 293 -11.20 16.02 -7.73
C SER A 293 -10.03 17.00 -7.85
N PHE A 294 -8.79 16.52 -7.82
CA PHE A 294 -7.58 17.32 -7.96
C PHE A 294 -7.41 17.76 -9.42
N VAL A 295 -7.55 16.83 -10.37
CA VAL A 295 -7.63 17.14 -11.80
C VAL A 295 -8.81 18.07 -12.08
N GLY A 296 -9.97 17.70 -11.56
CA GLY A 296 -11.21 18.46 -11.72
C GLY A 296 -11.15 19.87 -11.17
N GLN A 297 -10.35 20.13 -10.12
CA GLN A 297 -10.25 21.44 -9.44
C GLN A 297 -9.04 22.28 -9.86
N PHE A 298 -7.89 21.69 -10.17
CA PHE A 298 -6.62 22.41 -10.32
C PHE A 298 -5.98 22.35 -11.71
N LEU A 299 -6.52 21.59 -12.67
CA LEU A 299 -5.97 21.55 -14.02
C LEU A 299 -6.25 22.88 -14.76
N SER A 300 -5.20 23.61 -15.12
CA SER A 300 -5.32 24.93 -15.76
C SER A 300 -5.47 24.84 -17.28
N PRO A 301 -6.18 25.79 -17.92
CA PRO A 301 -6.25 25.91 -19.38
C PRO A 301 -4.87 26.00 -20.04
N ARG A 302 -3.96 26.73 -19.41
CA ARG A 302 -2.57 26.85 -19.85
C ARG A 302 -1.89 25.49 -19.89
N LEU A 303 -2.01 24.70 -18.82
CA LEU A 303 -1.38 23.40 -18.75
C LEU A 303 -2.00 22.42 -19.75
N MET A 304 -3.32 22.49 -19.98
CA MET A 304 -3.98 21.71 -21.02
C MET A 304 -3.43 22.01 -22.41
N ARG A 305 -3.15 23.28 -22.74
CA ARG A 305 -2.50 23.66 -24.00
C ARG A 305 -1.05 23.19 -24.06
N GLU A 306 -0.31 23.37 -22.96
CA GLU A 306 1.11 22.99 -22.86
C GLU A 306 1.30 21.48 -23.09
N MET A 307 0.43 20.67 -22.49
CA MET A 307 0.40 19.21 -22.66
C MET A 307 -0.36 18.75 -23.91
N ARG A 308 -0.93 19.69 -24.70
CA ARG A 308 -1.74 19.44 -25.91
C ARG A 308 -2.87 18.42 -25.66
N LEU A 309 -3.57 18.58 -24.55
CA LEU A 309 -4.70 17.72 -24.19
C LEU A 309 -5.90 18.07 -25.07
N PHE A 310 -6.57 17.05 -25.61
CA PHE A 310 -7.81 17.14 -26.36
C PHE A 310 -8.72 15.98 -25.98
N ALA A 311 -10.04 16.20 -26.06
CA ALA A 311 -11.03 15.15 -25.86
C ALA A 311 -11.47 14.60 -27.22
N ILE A 312 -11.52 13.28 -27.34
CA ILE A 312 -12.15 12.58 -28.45
C ILE A 312 -13.53 12.14 -27.97
N THR A 313 -14.58 12.48 -28.71
CA THR A 313 -15.91 11.93 -28.47
C THR A 313 -16.07 10.74 -29.43
N ASP A 314 -16.18 9.55 -28.87
CA ASP A 314 -16.39 8.30 -29.61
C ASP A 314 -17.88 7.97 -29.49
N ASP A 315 -18.66 8.33 -30.50
CA ASP A 315 -20.07 7.94 -30.65
C ASP A 315 -20.11 6.78 -31.65
N GLU A 316 -20.64 5.63 -31.24
CA GLU A 316 -20.70 4.40 -32.06
C GLU A 316 -21.53 4.56 -33.36
N HIS A 317 -22.20 5.69 -33.55
CA HIS A 317 -23.02 6.00 -34.73
C HIS A 317 -22.35 6.92 -35.77
N ASP A 318 -21.13 7.41 -35.51
CA ASP A 318 -20.42 8.33 -36.40
C ASP A 318 -19.17 7.69 -37.00
N ASP A 319 -19.03 7.72 -38.33
CA ASP A 319 -17.92 7.10 -39.07
C ASP A 319 -16.59 7.90 -38.96
N GLU A 320 -16.62 9.08 -38.31
CA GLU A 320 -15.46 9.96 -38.12
C GLU A 320 -15.26 10.33 -36.65
N LEU A 321 -14.01 10.28 -36.17
CA LEU A 321 -13.63 10.72 -34.82
C LEU A 321 -13.68 12.25 -34.74
N GLU A 322 -14.74 12.82 -34.15
CA GLU A 322 -14.86 14.26 -33.97
C GLU A 322 -14.02 14.74 -32.76
N VAL A 323 -13.07 15.64 -33.01
CA VAL A 323 -12.35 16.37 -31.95
C VAL A 323 -13.28 17.46 -31.42
N SER A 324 -14.11 17.12 -30.43
CA SER A 324 -15.21 17.98 -29.98
C SER A 324 -14.77 19.22 -29.19
N ALA A 325 -13.52 19.28 -28.71
CA ALA A 325 -13.03 20.40 -27.89
C ALA A 325 -11.84 21.11 -28.56
N ILE A 326 -12.14 22.19 -29.28
CA ILE A 326 -11.16 23.21 -29.67
C ILE A 326 -10.82 24.04 -28.42
N HIS A 327 -9.58 24.52 -28.32
CA HIS A 327 -9.03 25.26 -27.17
C HIS A 327 -9.75 26.61 -26.87
N ASP A 328 -11.00 26.56 -26.43
CA ASP A 328 -11.82 27.67 -25.93
C ASP A 328 -12.29 27.43 -24.47
N GLU A 329 -12.93 28.43 -23.86
CA GLU A 329 -13.28 28.37 -22.43
C GLU A 329 -14.24 27.22 -22.08
N ALA A 330 -15.17 26.88 -22.99
CA ALA A 330 -16.10 25.77 -22.82
C ALA A 330 -15.37 24.42 -22.97
N GLY A 331 -14.49 24.30 -23.96
CA GLY A 331 -13.68 23.12 -24.21
C GLY A 331 -12.73 22.77 -23.07
N TYR A 332 -12.18 23.76 -22.34
CA TYR A 332 -11.35 23.50 -21.16
C TYR A 332 -12.13 22.93 -19.97
N ARG A 333 -13.37 23.37 -19.77
CA ARG A 333 -14.23 22.81 -18.71
C ARG A 333 -14.62 21.37 -19.05
N GLU A 334 -15.03 21.13 -20.29
CA GLU A 334 -15.37 19.78 -20.77
C GLU A 334 -14.16 18.83 -20.69
N LEU A 335 -12.97 19.31 -21.03
CA LEU A 335 -11.74 18.51 -20.95
C LEU A 335 -11.37 18.16 -19.49
N ARG A 336 -11.57 19.09 -18.54
CA ARG A 336 -11.41 18.79 -17.10
C ARG A 336 -12.39 17.73 -16.63
N GLU A 337 -13.65 17.87 -17.01
CA GLU A 337 -14.71 16.92 -16.62
C GLU A 337 -14.43 15.53 -17.20
N LYS A 338 -14.12 15.44 -18.50
CA LYS A 338 -13.78 14.18 -19.17
C LYS A 338 -12.52 13.53 -18.58
N LEU A 339 -11.46 14.31 -18.31
CA LEU A 339 -10.23 13.77 -17.73
C LEU A 339 -10.43 13.36 -16.27
N SER A 340 -11.12 14.17 -15.46
CA SER A 340 -11.49 13.84 -14.08
C SER A 340 -12.29 12.53 -14.01
N ALA A 341 -13.25 12.34 -14.92
CA ALA A 341 -14.04 11.11 -15.02
C ALA A 341 -13.23 9.88 -15.47
N GLN A 342 -12.16 10.06 -16.27
CA GLN A 342 -11.25 8.94 -16.63
C GLN A 342 -10.41 8.47 -15.43
N TYR A 343 -10.13 9.36 -14.48
CA TYR A 343 -9.44 9.01 -13.24
C TYR A 343 -10.38 8.44 -12.16
N ASP A 344 -11.71 8.48 -12.37
CA ASP A 344 -12.69 7.87 -11.46
C ASP A 344 -12.53 6.35 -11.44
N LEU A 345 -12.17 5.84 -10.26
CA LEU A 345 -12.01 4.43 -9.94
C LEU A 345 -13.21 3.56 -10.35
N GLY A 346 -14.43 4.10 -10.30
CA GLY A 346 -15.64 3.40 -10.75
C GLY A 346 -15.69 3.13 -12.26
N THR A 347 -14.83 3.80 -13.04
CA THR A 347 -14.78 3.73 -14.51
C THR A 347 -13.62 2.87 -15.02
N ARG A 348 -12.57 2.65 -14.20
CA ARG A 348 -11.38 1.83 -14.55
C ARG A 348 -11.50 0.37 -14.13
N GLU A 349 -12.13 0.09 -12.99
CA GLU A 349 -12.26 -1.27 -12.49
C GLU A 349 -13.59 -1.92 -12.94
N PRO A 350 -13.55 -3.11 -13.55
CA PRO A 350 -14.78 -3.82 -13.90
C PRO A 350 -15.54 -4.21 -12.63
N ASN A 351 -16.82 -3.84 -12.55
CA ASN A 351 -17.69 -4.16 -11.42
C ASN A 351 -18.09 -5.64 -11.45
N ILE A 352 -17.29 -6.50 -10.83
CA ILE A 352 -17.52 -7.95 -10.76
C ILE A 352 -17.91 -8.35 -9.34
N GLN A 353 -19.07 -8.98 -9.18
CA GLN A 353 -19.63 -9.39 -7.89
C GLN A 353 -19.84 -10.90 -7.84
N VAL A 354 -19.73 -11.48 -6.63
CA VAL A 354 -20.16 -12.86 -6.40
C VAL A 354 -21.68 -12.89 -6.41
N TRP A 355 -22.25 -13.53 -7.44
CA TRP A 355 -23.69 -13.56 -7.64
C TRP A 355 -24.34 -14.80 -7.04
N ASN A 356 -23.71 -15.96 -7.20
CA ASN A 356 -24.23 -17.22 -6.66
C ASN A 356 -23.10 -18.20 -6.35
N VAL A 357 -23.34 -19.08 -5.38
CA VAL A 357 -22.49 -20.22 -5.07
C VAL A 357 -23.38 -21.46 -4.98
N ALA A 358 -23.14 -22.46 -5.83
CA ALA A 358 -23.91 -23.69 -5.90
C ALA A 358 -23.53 -24.66 -4.75
N LEU A 359 -23.86 -24.27 -3.51
CA LEU A 359 -23.50 -25.01 -2.29
C LEU A 359 -24.08 -26.43 -2.21
N ARG A 360 -25.15 -26.71 -2.96
CA ARG A 360 -25.82 -28.01 -3.04
C ARG A 360 -25.77 -28.51 -4.49
N GLY A 361 -24.60 -28.97 -4.91
CA GLY A 361 -24.36 -29.40 -6.29
C GLY A 361 -22.87 -29.51 -6.61
N ASP A 362 -22.49 -29.01 -7.78
CA ASP A 362 -21.13 -29.00 -8.30
C ASP A 362 -20.18 -28.00 -7.61
N ARG A 363 -20.70 -27.22 -6.64
CA ARG A 363 -19.96 -26.18 -5.89
C ARG A 363 -19.41 -25.07 -6.80
N SER A 364 -20.02 -24.88 -7.96
CA SER A 364 -19.63 -23.81 -8.88
C SER A 364 -19.88 -22.41 -8.30
N LEU A 365 -19.02 -21.47 -8.68
CA LEU A 365 -19.12 -20.05 -8.35
C LEU A 365 -19.61 -19.30 -9.59
N THR A 366 -20.66 -18.50 -9.44
CA THR A 366 -21.12 -17.57 -10.48
C THR A 366 -20.75 -16.16 -10.08
N LEU A 367 -19.88 -15.54 -10.87
CA LEU A 367 -19.56 -14.13 -10.84
C LEU A 367 -20.46 -13.39 -11.83
N ARG A 368 -20.82 -12.15 -11.50
CA ARG A 368 -21.57 -11.26 -12.39
C ARG A 368 -20.83 -9.94 -12.55
N HIS A 369 -20.49 -9.61 -13.79
CA HIS A 369 -19.96 -8.32 -14.19
C HIS A 369 -21.11 -7.40 -14.61
N PHE A 370 -21.21 -6.21 -14.04
CA PHE A 370 -22.16 -5.18 -14.47
C PHE A 370 -21.46 -4.20 -15.41
N GLN A 371 -21.91 -4.13 -16.67
CA GLN A 371 -21.37 -3.19 -17.64
C GLN A 371 -21.68 -1.76 -17.22
N HIS A 372 -20.66 -0.90 -17.26
CA HIS A 372 -20.83 0.54 -17.09
C HIS A 372 -20.70 1.19 -18.46
N ARG A 373 -21.76 1.88 -18.92
CA ARG A 373 -21.87 2.46 -20.27
C ARG A 373 -21.62 1.44 -21.39
N ASP A 374 -22.23 0.26 -21.26
CA ASP A 374 -22.15 -0.85 -22.21
C ASP A 374 -20.74 -1.33 -22.56
N ARG A 375 -19.74 -0.98 -21.74
CA ARG A 375 -18.35 -1.40 -21.94
C ARG A 375 -18.16 -2.89 -21.64
N PRO A 376 -17.73 -3.71 -22.61
CA PRO A 376 -17.49 -5.12 -22.38
C PRO A 376 -16.16 -5.37 -21.65
N LEU A 377 -16.03 -6.54 -21.02
CA LEU A 377 -14.74 -7.02 -20.53
C LEU A 377 -13.84 -7.43 -21.71
N HIS A 378 -12.55 -7.14 -21.58
CA HIS A 378 -11.52 -7.58 -22.51
C HIS A 378 -11.41 -9.12 -22.54
N ASP A 379 -10.96 -9.70 -23.66
CA ASP A 379 -10.90 -11.15 -23.85
C ASP A 379 -9.94 -11.87 -22.86
N SER A 380 -9.02 -11.11 -22.24
CA SER A 380 -8.17 -11.60 -21.14
C SER A 380 -8.95 -11.99 -19.88
N ALA A 381 -10.24 -11.63 -19.77
CA ALA A 381 -11.11 -12.04 -18.67
C ALA A 381 -11.14 -13.57 -18.49
N GLN A 382 -11.00 -14.34 -19.58
CA GLN A 382 -10.95 -15.80 -19.51
C GLN A 382 -9.70 -16.30 -18.77
N GLU A 383 -8.53 -15.67 -18.96
CA GLU A 383 -7.30 -16.06 -18.26
C GLU A 383 -7.38 -15.74 -16.76
N VAL A 384 -7.94 -14.57 -16.42
CA VAL A 384 -8.22 -14.20 -15.02
C VAL A 384 -9.17 -15.22 -14.37
N LEU A 385 -10.21 -15.63 -15.10
CA LEU A 385 -11.19 -16.61 -14.60
C LEU A 385 -10.56 -17.99 -14.33
N LYS A 386 -9.50 -18.38 -15.05
CA LYS A 386 -8.72 -19.60 -14.73
C LYS A 386 -8.02 -19.51 -13.39
N HIS A 387 -7.47 -18.35 -13.04
CA HIS A 387 -6.87 -18.15 -11.72
C HIS A 387 -7.93 -18.21 -10.62
N VAL A 388 -9.10 -17.62 -10.85
CA VAL A 388 -10.22 -17.71 -9.91
C VAL A 388 -10.69 -19.15 -9.73
N ALA A 389 -10.84 -19.92 -10.81
CA ALA A 389 -11.21 -21.33 -10.75
C ALA A 389 -10.18 -22.18 -10.01
N ARG A 390 -8.88 -21.89 -10.20
CA ARG A 390 -7.80 -22.55 -9.45
C ARG A 390 -7.85 -22.25 -7.95
N LEU A 391 -8.17 -21.01 -7.56
CA LEU A 391 -8.31 -20.62 -6.16
C LEU A 391 -9.59 -21.16 -5.53
N TRP A 392 -10.69 -21.17 -6.29
CA TRP A 392 -11.99 -21.66 -5.84
C TRP A 392 -12.06 -23.20 -5.75
N GLY A 393 -11.34 -23.91 -6.62
CA GLY A 393 -11.25 -25.38 -6.64
C GLY A 393 -12.42 -26.08 -7.36
N PHE A 394 -13.43 -25.33 -7.81
CA PHE A 394 -14.57 -25.83 -8.59
C PHE A 394 -14.78 -24.96 -9.83
N ALA A 395 -15.74 -25.32 -10.69
CA ALA A 395 -16.05 -24.55 -11.88
C ALA A 395 -16.45 -23.11 -11.52
N VAL A 396 -16.04 -22.15 -12.34
CA VAL A 396 -16.38 -20.73 -12.18
C VAL A 396 -17.00 -20.23 -13.48
N HIS A 397 -18.16 -19.59 -13.34
CA HIS A 397 -18.88 -18.92 -14.40
C HIS A 397 -18.82 -17.42 -14.18
N LEU A 398 -18.67 -16.64 -15.26
CA LEU A 398 -18.75 -15.18 -15.24
C LEU A 398 -19.81 -14.76 -16.26
N ASP A 399 -20.85 -14.07 -15.79
CA ASP A 399 -21.88 -13.48 -16.64
C ASP A 399 -21.67 -11.96 -16.69
N SER A 400 -21.46 -11.39 -17.87
CA SER A 400 -21.55 -9.94 -18.06
C SER A 400 -23.00 -9.56 -18.35
N VAL A 401 -23.53 -8.59 -17.60
CA VAL A 401 -24.88 -8.07 -17.77
C VAL A 401 -24.84 -6.60 -18.19
N ASP A 402 -25.73 -6.22 -19.09
CA ASP A 402 -25.94 -4.84 -19.50
C ASP A 402 -26.79 -4.05 -18.48
N ALA A 403 -27.08 -2.78 -18.79
CA ALA A 403 -27.92 -1.93 -17.95
C ALA A 403 -29.39 -2.40 -17.85
N ALA A 404 -29.87 -3.21 -18.81
CA ALA A 404 -31.21 -3.82 -18.77
C ALA A 404 -31.25 -5.10 -17.93
N GLY A 405 -30.09 -5.60 -17.49
CA GLY A 405 -29.94 -6.83 -16.72
C GLY A 405 -29.85 -8.09 -17.57
N GLU A 406 -29.74 -7.95 -18.89
CA GLU A 406 -29.60 -9.06 -19.83
C GLU A 406 -28.14 -9.52 -19.91
N VAL A 407 -27.93 -10.83 -20.00
CA VAL A 407 -26.58 -11.41 -20.06
C VAL A 407 -26.03 -11.28 -21.49
N THR A 408 -25.06 -10.39 -21.69
CA THR A 408 -24.44 -10.13 -22.99
C THR A 408 -23.35 -11.13 -23.34
N ARG A 409 -22.62 -11.63 -22.34
CA ARG A 409 -21.52 -12.58 -22.53
C ARG A 409 -21.35 -13.48 -21.32
N ARG A 410 -21.01 -14.75 -21.56
CA ARG A 410 -20.75 -15.75 -20.52
C ARG A 410 -19.39 -16.41 -20.74
N TRP A 411 -18.59 -16.45 -19.70
CA TRP A 411 -17.37 -17.25 -19.64
C TRP A 411 -17.56 -18.37 -18.62
N SER A 412 -16.96 -19.54 -18.91
CA SER A 412 -17.00 -20.69 -18.03
C SER A 412 -15.65 -21.36 -18.02
N VAL A 413 -15.08 -21.53 -16.83
CA VAL A 413 -13.85 -22.29 -16.63
C VAL A 413 -14.16 -23.49 -15.73
N PRO A 414 -13.85 -24.73 -16.17
CA PRO A 414 -14.03 -25.90 -15.33
C PRO A 414 -13.08 -25.84 -14.12
N GLY A 415 -13.45 -26.54 -13.05
CA GLY A 415 -12.56 -26.69 -11.90
C GLY A 415 -11.23 -27.34 -12.31
N PRO A 416 -10.13 -27.07 -11.58
CA PRO A 416 -8.85 -27.71 -11.85
C PRO A 416 -9.01 -29.24 -11.80
N THR A 417 -8.55 -29.92 -12.84
CA THR A 417 -8.40 -31.39 -12.82
C THR A 417 -7.33 -31.75 -11.80
N SER A 418 -7.73 -32.58 -10.81
CA SER A 418 -6.91 -33.05 -9.69
C SER A 418 -5.55 -33.61 -10.08
#